data_AF-A0A3C1LTK2-F1
#
_entry.id   AF-A0A3C1LTK2-F1
#
_cell.length_a   1.000
_cell.length_b   1.000
_cell.length_c   1.000
_cell.angle_alpha   90.00
_cell.angle_beta   90.00
_cell.angle_gamma   90.00
#
_symmetry.space_group_name_H-M   'P 1'
#
loop_
_entity.id
_entity.type
_entity.pdbx_description
1 polymer ?
#
loop_
_entity_poly.entity_id
_entity_poly.type
_entity_poly.pdbx_seq_one_letter_code
_entity_poly.pdbx_strand_id
1 'polypeptide(L)'
;KWQRENNVHVTYDKRAEGLHKVLYQCPACGTEYKMTSHGSVLECTQCGKRWNLDELGSLSAVEGKTEFSHIPDWYEWERSNVRKEVEAGTYHFECDAHVDTLPKDRYIPLGKARLTHDMDGFTLKGNYECKDYEVRWKASELYSCHIEYEYLGKFGDCVDLNTLTDTFYIYPENCDFSVTKFALATEELYQHHLRQ
;
A
#
# COMPACT_ATOMS: atom_id res chain seq x y z
N LYS A 1 15.66 12.70 9.37
CA LYS A 1 16.87 13.49 9.74
C LYS A 1 16.70 14.22 11.08
N TRP A 2 15.63 15.01 11.26
CA TRP A 2 15.37 15.76 12.51
C TRP A 2 15.46 14.92 13.80
N GLN A 3 14.86 13.72 13.84
CA GLN A 3 14.89 12.84 15.02
C GLN A 3 16.32 12.54 15.49
N ARG A 4 17.19 12.14 14.55
CA ARG A 4 18.60 11.84 14.83
C ARG A 4 19.37 13.07 15.25
N GLU A 5 19.16 14.19 14.57
CA GLU A 5 19.82 15.47 14.87
C GLU A 5 19.47 16.01 16.25
N ASN A 6 18.26 15.70 16.74
CA ASN A 6 17.79 16.12 18.07
C ASN A 6 17.90 15.00 19.12
N ASN A 7 18.53 13.86 18.78
CA ASN A 7 18.72 12.72 19.66
C ASN A 7 17.40 12.25 20.34
N VAL A 8 16.32 12.20 19.57
CA VAL A 8 15.01 11.75 20.04
C VAL A 8 14.91 10.24 19.85
N HIS A 9 14.85 9.51 20.97
CA HIS A 9 14.85 8.05 20.99
C HIS A 9 13.45 7.47 21.03
N VAL A 10 13.18 6.49 20.17
CA VAL A 10 12.00 5.62 20.23
C VAL A 10 12.45 4.30 20.84
N THR A 11 12.35 4.20 22.16
CA THR A 11 12.78 3.03 22.93
C THR A 11 11.73 1.91 22.98
N TYR A 12 10.62 2.07 22.26
CA TYR A 12 9.56 1.06 22.22
C TYR A 12 10.09 -0.25 21.59
N ASP A 13 9.87 -1.37 22.27
CA ASP A 13 10.41 -2.68 21.84
C ASP A 13 9.87 -3.12 20.48
N LYS A 14 8.65 -2.69 20.14
CA LYS A 14 7.94 -3.04 18.90
C LYS A 14 7.99 -1.94 17.84
N ARG A 15 9.01 -1.09 17.88
CA ARG A 15 9.19 0.08 16.99
C ARG A 15 9.22 -0.23 15.49
N ALA A 16 9.52 -1.47 15.09
CA ALA A 16 9.46 -1.87 13.68
C ALA A 16 8.13 -2.53 13.29
N GLU A 17 7.28 -2.91 14.26
CA GLU A 17 6.02 -3.59 13.98
C GLU A 17 5.10 -2.69 13.13
N GLY A 18 4.70 -3.21 11.97
CA GLY A 18 3.88 -2.49 10.98
C GLY A 18 4.66 -1.83 9.84
N LEU A 19 5.98 -1.62 9.98
CA LEU A 19 6.79 -1.00 8.93
C LEU A 19 6.83 -1.82 7.63
N HIS A 20 6.65 -3.14 7.69
CA HIS A 20 6.58 -4.01 6.51
C HIS A 20 5.35 -3.74 5.63
N LYS A 21 4.29 -3.12 6.16
CA LYS A 21 3.13 -2.70 5.37
C LYS A 21 3.49 -1.52 4.47
N VAL A 22 4.26 -0.56 5.02
CA VAL A 22 4.79 0.62 4.32
C VAL A 22 5.93 0.24 3.37
N LEU A 23 6.87 -0.58 3.86
CA LEU A 23 8.03 -1.08 3.12
C LEU A 23 7.73 -2.47 2.57
N TYR A 24 6.87 -2.52 1.56
CA TYR A 24 6.30 -3.76 1.05
C TYR A 24 7.24 -4.52 0.08
N GLN A 25 8.29 -3.89 -0.44
CA GLN A 25 9.21 -4.48 -1.41
C GLN A 25 10.61 -4.68 -0.83
N CYS A 26 11.19 -5.87 -1.02
CA CYS A 26 12.53 -6.17 -0.54
C CYS A 26 13.62 -5.51 -1.42
N PRO A 27 14.52 -4.69 -0.87
CA PRO A 27 15.55 -3.99 -1.65
C PRO A 27 16.74 -4.88 -2.01
N ALA A 28 16.83 -6.07 -1.41
CA ALA A 28 17.89 -7.03 -1.70
C ALA A 28 17.55 -8.02 -2.81
N CYS A 29 16.31 -8.52 -2.87
CA CYS A 29 15.88 -9.47 -3.90
C CYS A 29 14.80 -8.95 -4.84
N GLY A 30 14.23 -7.76 -4.60
CA GLY A 30 13.20 -7.13 -5.41
C GLY A 30 11.78 -7.67 -5.21
N THR A 31 11.61 -8.75 -4.43
CA THR A 31 10.31 -9.40 -4.20
C THR A 31 9.37 -8.50 -3.41
N GLU A 32 8.14 -8.35 -3.90
CA GLU A 32 7.04 -7.63 -3.24
C GLU A 32 6.27 -8.53 -2.26
N TYR A 33 5.64 -7.91 -1.25
CA TYR A 33 4.68 -8.52 -0.32
C TYR A 33 5.23 -9.69 0.52
N LYS A 34 6.55 -9.84 0.57
CA LYS A 34 7.24 -10.84 1.41
C LYS A 34 8.05 -10.20 2.53
N MET A 35 7.73 -8.96 2.88
CA MET A 35 8.29 -8.28 4.04
C MET A 35 7.44 -8.56 5.29
N THR A 36 8.09 -8.75 6.42
CA THR A 36 7.47 -8.90 7.74
C THR A 36 8.26 -8.11 8.79
N SER A 37 7.67 -7.86 9.95
CA SER A 37 8.32 -7.15 11.05
C SER A 37 7.96 -7.72 12.40
N HIS A 38 8.92 -7.77 13.33
CA HIS A 38 8.69 -8.14 14.71
C HIS A 38 9.65 -7.43 15.65
N GLY A 39 9.15 -6.84 16.74
CA GLY A 39 10.00 -6.06 17.65
C GLY A 39 10.65 -4.88 16.95
N SER A 40 11.99 -4.92 16.84
CA SER A 40 12.81 -3.94 16.12
C SER A 40 13.32 -4.44 14.76
N VAL A 41 12.89 -5.62 14.31
CA VAL A 41 13.43 -6.29 13.13
C VAL A 41 12.44 -6.23 11.96
N LEU A 42 12.95 -5.93 10.77
CA LEU A 42 12.32 -6.17 9.47
C LEU A 42 12.99 -7.38 8.80
N GLU A 43 12.20 -8.20 8.13
CA GLU A 43 12.67 -9.42 7.47
C GLU A 43 11.99 -9.63 6.12
N CYS A 44 12.74 -10.10 5.13
CA CYS A 44 12.17 -10.64 3.89
C CYS A 44 12.04 -12.16 3.99
N THR A 45 10.83 -12.69 3.93
CA THR A 45 10.56 -14.13 4.01
C THR A 45 10.97 -14.89 2.74
N GLN A 46 11.22 -14.18 1.63
CA GLN A 46 11.68 -14.79 0.37
C GLN A 46 13.19 -15.05 0.35
N CYS A 47 14.01 -14.07 0.74
CA CYS A 47 15.48 -14.19 0.69
C CYS A 47 16.13 -14.34 2.07
N GLY A 48 15.36 -14.24 3.16
CA GLY A 48 15.84 -14.36 4.54
C GLY A 48 16.62 -13.14 5.04
N LYS A 49 16.71 -12.06 4.25
CA LYS A 49 17.45 -10.87 4.67
C LYS A 49 16.73 -10.14 5.80
N ARG A 50 17.49 -9.65 6.77
CA ARG A 50 16.99 -8.97 7.97
C ARG A 50 17.66 -7.62 8.20
N TRP A 51 16.89 -6.68 8.73
CA TRP A 51 17.34 -5.36 9.13
C TRP A 51 16.87 -5.06 10.56
N ASN A 52 17.72 -4.45 11.36
CA ASN A 52 17.37 -3.95 12.69
C ASN A 52 17.17 -2.43 12.66
N LEU A 53 16.07 -1.97 13.23
CA LEU A 53 15.76 -0.57 13.48
C LEU A 53 16.27 -0.16 14.86
N ASP A 54 17.21 0.78 14.89
CA ASP A 54 17.70 1.35 16.14
C ASP A 54 16.70 2.38 16.73
N GLU A 55 16.99 2.85 17.94
CA GLU A 55 16.13 3.80 18.66
C GLU A 55 16.13 5.21 18.04
N LEU A 56 17.08 5.49 17.14
CA LEU A 56 17.19 6.75 16.40
C LEU A 56 16.51 6.70 15.03
N GLY A 57 15.86 5.59 14.69
CA GLY A 57 15.13 5.40 13.44
C GLY A 57 16.01 5.03 12.24
N SER A 58 17.21 4.52 12.47
CA SER A 58 18.11 4.04 11.40
C SER A 58 18.03 2.52 11.25
N LEU A 59 17.97 2.07 10.00
CA LEU A 59 18.04 0.66 9.64
C LEU A 59 19.49 0.22 9.44
N SER A 60 19.78 -1.00 9.85
CA SER A 60 21.05 -1.69 9.63
C SER A 60 20.81 -3.14 9.27
N ALA A 61 21.41 -3.63 8.19
CA ALA A 61 21.33 -5.05 7.86
C ALA A 61 22.00 -5.87 8.96
N VAL A 62 21.37 -6.96 9.39
CA VAL A 62 21.95 -7.88 10.37
C VAL A 62 23.19 -8.54 9.79
N GLU A 63 23.16 -8.86 8.49
CA GLU A 63 24.27 -9.41 7.74
C GLU A 63 24.38 -8.76 6.35
N GLY A 64 25.62 -8.50 5.91
CA GLY A 64 25.92 -7.95 4.59
C GLY A 64 25.66 -6.45 4.46
N LYS A 65 25.32 -6.01 3.24
CA LYS A 65 25.09 -4.60 2.90
C LYS A 65 23.77 -4.12 3.49
N THR A 66 23.75 -2.91 4.06
CA THR A 66 22.52 -2.15 4.31
C THR A 66 22.15 -1.37 3.05
N GLU A 67 21.07 -1.76 2.37
CA GLU A 67 20.58 -1.06 1.15
C GLU A 67 20.15 0.37 1.46
N PHE A 68 19.34 0.52 2.50
CA PHE A 68 18.80 1.79 2.95
C PHE A 68 18.90 1.87 4.46
N SER A 69 19.66 2.84 4.97
CA SER A 69 19.72 3.12 6.41
C SER A 69 18.60 4.04 6.88
N HIS A 70 17.97 4.77 5.96
CA HIS A 70 16.92 5.73 6.25
C HIS A 70 15.63 5.26 5.58
N ILE A 71 14.58 5.04 6.38
CA ILE A 71 13.28 4.50 5.92
C ILE A 71 12.71 5.28 4.72
N PRO A 72 12.70 6.63 4.71
CA PRO A 72 12.24 7.39 3.55
C PRO A 72 12.98 7.06 2.25
N ASP A 73 14.26 6.72 2.31
CA ASP A 73 15.03 6.42 1.09
C ASP A 73 14.57 5.06 0.48
N TRP A 74 14.17 4.11 1.33
CA TRP A 74 13.56 2.85 0.89
C TRP A 74 12.18 3.11 0.26
N TYR A 75 11.34 3.90 0.92
CA TYR A 75 10.01 4.27 0.40
C TYR A 75 10.09 4.98 -0.96
N GLU A 76 11.03 5.92 -1.13
CA GLU A 76 11.25 6.58 -2.42
C GLU A 76 11.79 5.62 -3.50
N TRP A 77 12.56 4.61 -3.10
CA TRP A 77 12.96 3.54 -4.01
C TRP A 77 11.76 2.70 -4.49
N GLU A 78 10.83 2.35 -3.59
CA GLU A 78 9.58 1.66 -3.95
C GLU A 78 8.74 2.50 -4.92
N ARG A 79 8.55 3.79 -4.62
CA ARG A 79 7.90 4.75 -5.52
C ARG A 79 8.58 4.77 -6.90
N SER A 80 9.91 4.78 -6.95
CA SER A 80 10.65 4.76 -8.22
C SER A 80 10.40 3.48 -9.04
N ASN A 81 10.15 2.35 -8.39
CA ASN A 81 9.84 1.10 -9.07
C ASN A 81 8.41 1.12 -9.62
N VAL A 82 7.44 1.60 -8.84
CA VAL A 82 6.06 1.81 -9.30
C VAL A 82 6.02 2.76 -10.49
N ARG A 83 6.78 3.86 -10.44
CA ARG A 83 6.91 4.79 -11.57
C ARG A 83 7.38 4.09 -12.85
N LYS A 84 8.40 3.22 -12.75
CA LYS A 84 8.91 2.47 -13.92
C LYS A 84 7.84 1.53 -14.48
N GLU A 85 7.05 0.86 -13.63
CA GLU A 85 5.93 0.01 -14.07
C GLU A 85 4.89 0.84 -14.83
N VAL A 86 4.53 2.01 -14.30
CA VAL A 86 3.58 2.94 -14.93
C VAL A 86 4.12 3.48 -16.26
N GLU A 87 5.36 3.97 -16.29
CA GLU A 87 6.00 4.49 -17.50
C GLU A 87 6.17 3.42 -18.59
N ALA A 88 6.36 2.16 -18.21
CA ALA A 88 6.40 1.02 -19.13
C ALA A 88 5.01 0.53 -19.57
N GLY A 89 3.93 1.04 -18.97
CA GLY A 89 2.55 0.58 -19.22
C GLY A 89 2.28 -0.83 -18.69
N THR A 90 3.05 -1.31 -17.71
CA THR A 90 2.97 -2.68 -17.18
C THR A 90 2.33 -2.76 -15.81
N TYR A 91 1.98 -1.62 -15.19
CA TYR A 91 1.30 -1.63 -13.89
C TYR A 91 -0.10 -2.23 -14.02
N HIS A 92 -0.36 -3.27 -13.23
CA HIS A 92 -1.65 -3.93 -13.17
C HIS A 92 -1.82 -4.67 -11.84
N PHE A 93 -3.00 -4.55 -11.26
CA PHE A 93 -3.44 -5.28 -10.09
C PHE A 93 -4.90 -5.70 -10.29
N GLU A 94 -5.21 -6.94 -9.91
CA GLU A 94 -6.58 -7.44 -9.95
C GLU A 94 -6.81 -8.53 -8.89
N CYS A 95 -7.85 -8.37 -8.08
CA CYS A 95 -8.20 -9.35 -7.05
C CYS A 95 -9.69 -9.33 -6.71
N ASP A 96 -10.10 -10.30 -5.92
CA ASP A 96 -11.41 -10.26 -5.25
C ASP A 96 -11.30 -9.36 -4.02
N ALA A 97 -12.38 -8.70 -3.64
CA ALA A 97 -12.42 -7.79 -2.51
C ALA A 97 -13.76 -7.88 -1.78
N HIS A 98 -13.73 -7.65 -0.47
CA HIS A 98 -14.90 -7.29 0.31
C HIS A 98 -15.16 -5.79 0.19
N VAL A 99 -16.42 -5.38 0.09
CA VAL A 99 -16.81 -3.99 -0.09
C VAL A 99 -17.91 -3.59 0.88
N ASP A 100 -17.63 -2.53 1.63
CA ASP A 100 -18.62 -1.74 2.36
C ASP A 100 -18.73 -0.36 1.69
N THR A 101 -19.95 0.21 1.61
CA THR A 101 -20.17 1.57 1.09
C THR A 101 -20.81 2.48 2.13
N LEU A 102 -20.53 3.78 2.05
CA LEU A 102 -20.93 4.80 3.01
C LEU A 102 -21.50 6.04 2.28
N PRO A 103 -22.70 5.97 1.68
CA PRO A 103 -23.30 7.08 0.92
C PRO A 103 -23.79 8.25 1.79
N LYS A 104 -23.89 8.03 3.10
CA LYS A 104 -24.29 8.98 4.15
C LYS A 104 -23.55 8.57 5.42
N ASP A 105 -24.22 8.51 6.56
CA ASP A 105 -23.63 8.15 7.85
C ASP A 105 -23.90 6.67 8.25
N ARG A 106 -24.09 5.78 7.26
CA ARG A 106 -24.35 4.37 7.52
C ARG A 106 -23.65 3.45 6.52
N TYR A 107 -22.91 2.48 7.07
CA TYR A 107 -22.31 1.39 6.30
C TYR A 107 -23.36 0.46 5.70
N ILE A 108 -23.21 0.18 4.42
CA ILE A 108 -23.99 -0.81 3.67
C ILE A 108 -23.00 -1.85 3.13
N PRO A 109 -23.08 -3.12 3.57
CA PRO A 109 -22.22 -4.17 3.05
C PRO A 109 -22.68 -4.56 1.64
N LEU A 110 -21.85 -4.26 0.64
CA LEU A 110 -22.09 -4.67 -0.74
C LEU A 110 -21.65 -6.12 -1.00
N GLY A 111 -20.80 -6.66 -0.12
CA GLY A 111 -20.34 -8.05 -0.19
C GLY A 111 -19.10 -8.18 -1.07
N LYS A 112 -19.07 -9.21 -1.93
CA LYS A 112 -17.91 -9.51 -2.76
C LYS A 112 -17.93 -8.73 -4.07
N ALA A 113 -16.76 -8.25 -4.47
CA ALA A 113 -16.53 -7.56 -5.72
C ALA A 113 -15.17 -7.97 -6.32
N ARG A 114 -14.97 -7.63 -7.58
CA ARG A 114 -13.68 -7.67 -8.28
C ARG A 114 -13.12 -6.25 -8.31
N LEU A 115 -11.92 -6.07 -7.76
CA LEU A 115 -11.16 -4.82 -7.81
C LEU A 115 -10.07 -4.95 -8.88
N THR A 116 -10.01 -3.98 -9.78
CA THR A 116 -8.92 -3.79 -10.73
C THR A 116 -8.28 -2.43 -10.48
N HIS A 117 -6.95 -2.36 -10.49
CA HIS A 117 -6.18 -1.12 -10.50
C HIS A 117 -5.08 -1.22 -11.54
N ASP A 118 -5.21 -0.47 -12.63
CA ASP A 118 -4.32 -0.53 -13.79
C ASP A 118 -4.08 0.86 -14.39
N MET A 119 -3.60 0.90 -15.63
CA MET A 119 -3.28 2.14 -16.34
C MET A 119 -4.47 3.11 -16.50
N ASP A 120 -5.71 2.62 -16.42
CA ASP A 120 -6.92 3.45 -16.53
C ASP A 120 -7.41 3.95 -15.14
N GLY A 121 -6.81 3.48 -14.04
CA GLY A 121 -7.19 3.79 -12.67
C GLY A 121 -7.87 2.61 -11.97
N PHE A 122 -8.84 2.87 -11.10
CA PHE A 122 -9.58 1.82 -10.39
C PHE A 122 -10.88 1.47 -11.09
N THR A 123 -11.19 0.18 -11.13
CA THR A 123 -12.52 -0.34 -11.49
C THR A 123 -12.97 -1.34 -10.44
N LEU A 124 -14.18 -1.15 -9.91
CA LEU A 124 -14.82 -2.06 -8.96
C LEU A 124 -16.09 -2.63 -9.57
N LYS A 125 -16.18 -3.96 -9.68
CA LYS A 125 -17.35 -4.66 -10.22
C LYS A 125 -17.91 -5.63 -9.20
N GLY A 126 -19.21 -5.57 -8.94
CA GLY A 126 -19.83 -6.51 -8.01
C GLY A 126 -21.30 -6.72 -8.32
N ASN A 127 -21.96 -7.52 -7.49
CA ASN A 127 -23.40 -7.74 -7.54
C ASN A 127 -24.01 -7.43 -6.18
N TYR A 128 -25.03 -6.58 -6.15
CA TYR A 128 -25.78 -6.24 -4.94
C TYR A 128 -27.27 -6.34 -5.23
N GLU A 129 -28.01 -7.09 -4.41
CA GLU A 129 -29.45 -7.33 -4.58
C GLU A 129 -29.84 -7.79 -6.00
N CYS A 130 -29.08 -8.75 -6.56
CA CYS A 130 -29.24 -9.30 -7.90
C CYS A 130 -29.06 -8.26 -9.03
N LYS A 131 -28.38 -7.15 -8.77
CA LYS A 131 -28.00 -6.14 -9.76
C LYS A 131 -26.50 -5.98 -9.81
N ASP A 132 -25.96 -6.11 -11.01
CA ASP A 132 -24.55 -5.82 -11.26
C ASP A 132 -24.30 -4.31 -11.13
N TYR A 133 -23.18 -3.96 -10.52
CA TYR A 133 -22.71 -2.59 -10.45
C TYR A 133 -21.26 -2.49 -10.90
N GLU A 134 -20.90 -1.31 -11.41
CA GLU A 134 -19.54 -0.98 -11.81
C GLU A 134 -19.25 0.47 -11.41
N VAL A 135 -18.17 0.68 -10.68
CA VAL A 135 -17.67 2.00 -10.29
C VAL A 135 -16.26 2.16 -10.85
N ARG A 136 -15.98 3.33 -11.45
CA ARG A 136 -14.66 3.63 -12.03
C ARG A 136 -14.13 4.94 -11.47
N TRP A 137 -12.86 4.94 -11.11
CA TRP A 137 -12.10 6.13 -10.77
C TRP A 137 -10.94 6.24 -11.75
N LYS A 138 -11.04 7.16 -12.71
CA LYS A 138 -10.04 7.28 -13.76
C LYS A 138 -8.72 7.79 -13.19
N ALA A 139 -7.62 7.25 -13.70
CA ALA A 139 -6.27 7.74 -13.38
C ALA A 139 -6.12 9.26 -13.61
N SER A 140 -6.83 9.83 -14.58
CA SER A 140 -6.83 11.26 -14.89
C SER A 140 -7.57 12.14 -13.88
N GLU A 141 -8.42 11.56 -13.04
CA GLU A 141 -9.33 12.26 -12.13
C GLU A 141 -9.00 12.00 -10.65
N LEU A 142 -8.19 10.98 -10.35
CA LEU A 142 -7.84 10.55 -9.00
C LEU A 142 -6.36 10.84 -8.70
N TYR A 143 -6.07 11.99 -8.08
CA TYR A 143 -4.69 12.41 -7.76
C TYR A 143 -4.04 11.59 -6.65
N SER A 144 -4.85 11.03 -5.74
CA SER A 144 -4.43 10.15 -4.65
C SER A 144 -5.60 9.28 -4.23
N CYS A 145 -5.30 8.18 -3.54
CA CYS A 145 -6.30 7.39 -2.81
C CYS A 145 -5.97 7.41 -1.33
N HIS A 146 -6.98 7.23 -0.49
CA HIS A 146 -6.76 7.01 0.93
C HIS A 146 -6.57 5.53 1.20
N ILE A 147 -5.71 5.23 2.16
CA ILE A 147 -5.32 3.87 2.52
C ILE A 147 -5.33 3.74 4.03
N GLU A 148 -5.76 2.59 4.50
CA GLU A 148 -5.89 2.30 5.92
C GLU A 148 -5.24 0.95 6.21
N TYR A 149 -4.43 0.88 7.26
CA TYR A 149 -3.85 -0.37 7.74
C TYR A 149 -4.72 -0.95 8.85
N GLU A 150 -5.11 -2.22 8.73
CA GLU A 150 -5.94 -2.95 9.70
C GLU A 150 -7.22 -2.18 10.09
N TYR A 151 -7.93 -1.62 9.11
CA TYR A 151 -9.03 -0.68 9.35
C TYR A 151 -10.11 -1.30 10.24
N LEU A 152 -10.29 -0.70 11.43
CA LEU A 152 -11.21 -1.14 12.49
C LEU A 152 -11.06 -2.62 12.91
N GLY A 153 -9.94 -3.28 12.57
CA GLY A 153 -9.72 -4.70 12.83
C GLY A 153 -10.75 -5.62 12.16
N LYS A 154 -11.38 -5.19 11.04
CA LYS A 154 -12.45 -5.95 10.37
C LYS A 154 -11.90 -6.98 9.37
N PHE A 155 -11.42 -6.51 8.22
CA PHE A 155 -11.05 -7.35 7.09
C PHE A 155 -9.59 -7.13 6.64
N GLY A 156 -8.80 -6.39 7.42
CA GLY A 156 -7.40 -6.09 7.12
C GLY A 156 -7.19 -4.68 6.55
N ASP A 157 -6.16 -4.54 5.71
CA ASP A 157 -5.83 -3.28 5.04
C ASP A 157 -6.85 -2.97 3.94
N CYS A 158 -7.22 -1.69 3.79
CA CYS A 158 -8.19 -1.27 2.78
C CYS A 158 -7.78 0.01 2.07
N VAL A 159 -8.38 0.20 0.90
CA VAL A 159 -8.41 1.47 0.17
C VAL A 159 -9.81 2.04 0.26
N ASP A 160 -9.92 3.33 0.61
CA ASP A 160 -11.18 4.06 0.56
C ASP A 160 -11.22 4.99 -0.66
N LEU A 161 -12.21 4.76 -1.52
CA LEU A 161 -12.40 5.49 -2.78
C LEU A 161 -13.73 6.22 -2.79
N ASN A 162 -13.66 7.52 -3.07
CA ASN A 162 -14.80 8.42 -2.98
C ASN A 162 -15.42 8.69 -4.36
N THR A 163 -16.74 8.69 -4.41
CA THR A 163 -17.52 9.36 -5.46
C THR A 163 -18.04 10.70 -4.90
N LEU A 164 -18.80 11.46 -5.69
CA LEU A 164 -19.41 12.71 -5.21
C LEU A 164 -20.41 12.51 -4.06
N THR A 165 -20.94 11.30 -3.90
CA THR A 165 -22.04 11.01 -2.97
C THR A 165 -21.84 9.74 -2.14
N ASP A 166 -20.65 9.12 -2.22
CA ASP A 166 -20.41 7.81 -1.59
C ASP A 166 -18.93 7.56 -1.34
N THR A 167 -18.62 6.75 -0.32
CA THR A 167 -17.28 6.27 0.00
C THR A 167 -17.30 4.74 0.00
N PHE A 168 -16.44 4.14 -0.81
CA PHE A 168 -16.28 2.69 -0.90
C PHE A 168 -15.06 2.27 -0.10
N TYR A 169 -15.26 1.46 0.94
CA TYR A 169 -14.20 0.78 1.68
C TYR A 169 -13.97 -0.59 1.06
N ILE A 170 -12.83 -0.75 0.40
CA ILE A 170 -12.53 -1.93 -0.41
C ILE A 170 -11.36 -2.68 0.23
N TYR A 171 -11.60 -3.92 0.61
CA TYR A 171 -10.64 -4.80 1.30
C TYR A 171 -10.26 -5.93 0.35
N PRO A 172 -9.11 -5.85 -0.34
CA PRO A 172 -8.59 -6.96 -1.15
C PRO A 172 -8.49 -8.26 -0.34
N GLU A 173 -8.96 -9.37 -0.92
CA GLU A 173 -8.94 -10.69 -0.30
C GLU A 173 -8.33 -11.74 -1.23
N ASN A 174 -7.73 -12.78 -0.64
CA ASN A 174 -7.17 -13.93 -1.36
C ASN A 174 -6.05 -13.58 -2.37
N CYS A 175 -5.32 -12.49 -2.14
CA CYS A 175 -4.18 -12.07 -2.95
C CYS A 175 -3.05 -11.48 -2.09
N ASP A 176 -1.83 -11.49 -2.62
CA ASP A 176 -0.73 -10.67 -2.08
C ASP A 176 -0.90 -9.23 -2.59
N PHE A 177 -0.90 -8.25 -1.68
CA PHE A 177 -1.05 -6.82 -2.04
C PHE A 177 -0.41 -5.91 -0.99
N SER A 178 -0.29 -4.62 -1.33
CA SER A 178 -0.01 -3.55 -0.38
C SER A 178 -0.85 -2.33 -0.75
N VAL A 179 -1.62 -1.82 0.21
CA VAL A 179 -2.32 -0.54 0.04
C VAL A 179 -1.32 0.62 -0.15
N THR A 180 -0.09 0.50 0.37
CA THR A 180 0.97 1.47 0.07
C THR A 180 1.31 1.50 -1.42
N LYS A 181 1.41 0.33 -2.08
CA LYS A 181 1.60 0.29 -3.54
C LYS A 181 0.42 0.93 -4.27
N PHE A 182 -0.82 0.76 -3.79
CA PHE A 182 -1.97 1.46 -4.38
C PHE A 182 -1.86 2.98 -4.30
N ALA A 183 -1.47 3.52 -3.14
CA ALA A 183 -1.27 4.96 -2.99
C ALA A 183 -0.18 5.47 -3.94
N LEU A 184 0.97 4.79 -3.98
CA LEU A 184 2.07 5.13 -4.89
C LEU A 184 1.64 5.07 -6.36
N ALA A 185 0.95 4.01 -6.75
CA ALA A 185 0.50 3.80 -8.12
C ALA A 185 -0.53 4.84 -8.55
N THR A 186 -1.49 5.17 -7.68
CA THR A 186 -2.50 6.20 -7.96
C THR A 186 -1.84 7.54 -8.29
N GLU A 187 -0.87 7.95 -7.46
CA GLU A 187 -0.14 9.20 -7.67
C GLU A 187 0.68 9.14 -8.97
N GLU A 188 1.42 8.05 -9.22
CA GLU A 188 2.25 7.92 -10.43
C GLU A 188 1.42 7.81 -11.72
N LEU A 189 0.25 7.17 -11.69
CA LEU A 189 -0.71 7.10 -12.79
C LEU A 189 -1.28 8.47 -13.13
N TYR A 190 -1.72 9.23 -12.12
CA TYR A 190 -2.19 10.60 -12.32
C TYR A 190 -1.10 11.50 -12.90
N GLN A 191 0.12 11.43 -12.36
CA GLN A 191 1.25 12.18 -12.89
C GLN A 191 1.64 11.74 -14.31
N HIS A 192 1.54 10.45 -14.62
CA HIS A 192 1.78 9.96 -15.97
C HIS A 192 0.75 10.52 -16.96
N HIS A 193 -0.52 10.57 -16.58
CA HIS A 193 -1.56 11.19 -17.40
C HIS A 193 -1.32 12.68 -17.65
N LEU A 194 -0.89 13.45 -16.64
CA LEU A 194 -0.56 14.87 -16.78
C LEU A 194 0.66 15.16 -17.68
N ARG A 195 1.53 14.16 -17.90
CA ARG A 195 2.73 14.28 -18.74
C ARG A 195 2.46 13.99 -20.23
N GLN A 196 1.31 13.41 -20.56
CA GLN A 196 0.89 13.14 -21.94
C GLN A 196 0.27 14.40 -22.59
#